data_AF-A0A819K9Z3-F1
#
_entry.id   AF-A0A819K9Z3-F1
#
_cell.length_a   1.000
_cell.length_b   1.000
_cell.length_c   1.000
_cell.angle_alpha   90.00
_cell.angle_beta   90.00
_cell.angle_gamma   90.00
#
_symmetry.space_group_name_H-M   'P 1'
#
loop_
_entity.id
_entity.type
_entity.pdbx_description
1 polymer ?
#
loop_
_entity_poly.entity_id
_entity_poly.type
_entity_poly.pdbx_seq_one_letter_code
_entity_poly.pdbx_strand_id
1 'polypeptide(L)'
;MNTNDDTQVKNAQSSKSRMNRIPNEEMAKVMSYPWDPLHSSDWDECIPTTICLRKIHRDISSMLKGSPPGMFIDTDPDNITKIHALIIGPSDTPYENGFFYFIIRCSPNYPFQPPRCRFMTTANNTVRMNPNLYQNGKVCVSILGTMTGPSWTPILTLESLILSIQSLLSENPYHNAPGFTKERRLGESKAYNETLKHETLRVAVCEMLETTNVVPQQLR
;
A
#
# COMPACT_ATOMS: atom_id res chain seq x y z
N MET A 1 -34.32 64.49 20.97
CA MET A 1 -32.86 64.31 20.91
C MET A 1 -32.55 62.89 21.36
N ASN A 2 -31.68 62.22 20.62
CA ASN A 2 -31.64 60.78 20.35
C ASN A 2 -31.55 59.82 21.55
N THR A 3 -32.31 58.73 21.39
CA THR A 3 -32.07 57.37 21.91
C THR A 3 -31.36 56.52 20.83
N ASN A 4 -30.70 55.45 21.27
CA ASN A 4 -30.17 54.28 20.53
C ASN A 4 -28.68 54.31 20.19
N ASP A 5 -27.89 53.70 21.07
CA ASP A 5 -26.54 53.23 20.79
C ASP A 5 -26.41 51.82 21.40
N ASP A 6 -26.74 50.77 20.64
CA ASP A 6 -26.39 49.36 20.94
C ASP A 6 -26.82 48.38 19.82
N THR A 7 -26.73 48.77 18.54
CA THR A 7 -27.18 47.89 17.44
C THR A 7 -26.30 47.89 16.18
N GLN A 8 -24.98 48.04 16.31
CA GLN A 8 -24.07 47.94 15.16
C GLN A 8 -22.76 47.14 15.39
N VAL A 9 -22.78 46.08 16.21
CA VAL A 9 -21.65 45.11 16.26
C VAL A 9 -22.10 43.66 16.00
N LYS A 10 -23.29 43.43 15.42
CA LYS A 10 -23.81 42.07 15.19
C LYS A 10 -23.93 41.61 13.74
N ASN A 11 -23.53 42.41 12.73
CA ASN A 11 -23.63 41.99 11.34
C ASN A 11 -22.36 42.34 10.54
N ALA A 12 -21.33 41.52 10.67
CA ALA A 12 -20.35 41.33 9.61
C ALA A 12 -19.72 39.94 9.73
N GLN A 13 -19.84 39.18 8.63
CA GLN A 13 -19.05 37.98 8.32
C GLN A 13 -19.52 36.65 8.92
N SER A 14 -20.83 36.43 8.81
CA SER A 14 -21.39 35.18 8.29
C SER A 14 -20.82 34.90 6.89
N SER A 15 -19.70 34.18 6.79
CA SER A 15 -19.20 33.51 5.57
C SER A 15 -18.02 32.58 5.92
N LYS A 16 -18.18 31.67 6.87
CA LYS A 16 -17.30 30.48 6.93
C LYS A 16 -17.98 29.40 6.10
N SER A 17 -17.40 29.15 4.94
CA SER A 17 -17.78 28.07 4.05
C SER A 17 -17.91 26.77 4.83
N ARG A 18 -18.94 26.03 4.45
CA ARG A 18 -19.40 24.77 5.03
C ARG A 18 -18.35 23.69 4.77
N MET A 19 -17.27 23.69 5.53
CA MET A 19 -16.36 22.55 5.62
C MET A 19 -17.07 21.51 6.48
N ASN A 20 -17.59 20.47 5.85
CA ASN A 20 -18.22 19.35 6.56
C ASN A 20 -17.19 18.82 7.56
N ARG A 21 -17.51 18.90 8.85
CA ARG A 21 -16.69 18.26 9.89
C ARG A 21 -16.88 16.76 9.75
N ILE A 22 -15.82 16.05 9.40
CA ILE A 22 -15.77 14.59 9.40
C ILE A 22 -16.12 14.10 10.84
N PRO A 23 -17.05 13.15 11.03
CA PRO A 23 -17.42 12.66 12.36
C PRO A 23 -16.24 12.03 13.11
N ASN A 24 -16.24 12.19 14.44
CA ASN A 24 -15.15 11.76 15.35
C ASN A 24 -14.80 10.26 15.24
N GLU A 25 -15.76 9.41 14.84
CA GLU A 25 -15.57 7.97 14.63
C GLU A 25 -14.84 7.63 13.32
N GLU A 26 -15.06 8.41 12.25
CA GLU A 26 -14.33 8.21 10.98
C GLU A 26 -12.87 8.63 11.13
N MET A 27 -12.60 9.74 11.82
CA MET A 27 -11.23 10.13 12.16
C MET A 27 -10.52 9.08 13.02
N ALA A 28 -11.22 8.42 13.95
CA ALA A 28 -10.67 7.33 14.75
C ALA A 28 -10.34 6.08 13.90
N LYS A 29 -11.15 5.75 12.89
CA LYS A 29 -10.88 4.66 11.93
C LYS A 29 -9.71 4.98 10.99
N VAL A 30 -9.57 6.22 10.54
CA VAL A 30 -8.41 6.67 9.73
C VAL A 30 -7.13 6.60 10.56
N MET A 31 -7.20 7.06 11.81
CA MET A 31 -6.06 6.98 12.74
C MET A 31 -5.70 5.55 13.14
N SER A 32 -6.62 4.58 13.02
CA SER A 32 -6.31 3.18 13.34
C SER A 32 -5.47 2.49 12.27
N TYR A 33 -5.55 2.91 11.00
CA TYR A 33 -4.81 2.30 9.88
C TYR A 33 -4.21 3.33 8.91
N PRO A 34 -3.31 4.23 9.36
CA PRO A 34 -2.74 5.31 8.52
C PRO A 34 -1.84 4.81 7.38
N TRP A 35 -1.65 3.49 7.26
CA TRP A 35 -0.87 2.82 6.21
C TRP A 35 -1.76 2.22 5.11
N ASP A 36 -3.09 2.13 5.33
CA ASP A 36 -4.00 1.38 4.47
C ASP A 36 -4.58 2.27 3.34
N PRO A 37 -4.25 2.02 2.06
CA PRO A 37 -4.76 2.78 0.92
C PRO A 37 -6.27 2.64 0.70
N LEU A 38 -6.90 1.58 1.22
CA LEU A 38 -8.35 1.34 1.13
C LEU A 38 -9.15 2.14 2.16
N HIS A 39 -8.50 2.58 3.24
CA HIS A 39 -9.09 3.33 4.33
C HIS A 39 -8.39 4.69 4.50
N SER A 40 -8.41 5.48 3.42
CA SER A 40 -7.63 6.72 3.28
C SER A 40 -8.54 7.95 3.09
N SER A 41 -9.53 8.15 3.95
CA SER A 41 -10.46 9.28 3.80
C SER A 41 -9.81 10.65 3.98
N ASP A 42 -8.67 10.71 4.68
CA ASP A 42 -7.80 11.88 4.72
C ASP A 42 -7.25 12.28 3.33
N TRP A 43 -7.19 11.35 2.38
CA TRP A 43 -6.77 11.60 1.00
C TRP A 43 -7.93 11.65 0.00
N ASP A 44 -9.13 11.19 0.37
CA ASP A 44 -10.29 11.18 -0.53
C ASP A 44 -10.79 12.59 -0.84
N GLU A 45 -10.69 13.51 0.13
CA GLU A 45 -11.08 14.92 -0.05
C GLU A 45 -9.95 15.80 -0.64
N CYS A 46 -8.76 15.24 -0.84
CA CYS A 46 -7.59 16.00 -1.28
C CYS A 46 -7.43 15.94 -2.80
N ILE A 47 -7.20 17.10 -3.43
CA ILE A 47 -6.90 17.19 -4.86
C ILE A 47 -5.40 16.93 -5.07
N PRO A 48 -4.98 15.93 -5.87
CA PRO A 48 -3.58 15.70 -6.18
C PRO A 48 -2.94 16.90 -6.88
N THR A 49 -1.72 17.26 -6.47
CA THR A 49 -0.99 18.37 -7.12
C THR A 49 -0.58 18.02 -8.55
N THR A 50 -0.32 19.04 -9.39
CA THR A 50 0.21 18.79 -10.75
C THR A 50 1.56 18.07 -10.71
N ILE A 51 2.38 18.29 -9.68
CA ILE A 51 3.65 17.59 -9.48
C ILE A 51 3.39 16.10 -9.23
N CYS A 52 2.42 15.79 -8.36
CA CYS A 52 1.98 14.42 -8.10
C CYS A 52 1.55 13.71 -9.38
N LEU A 53 0.62 14.28 -10.13
CA LEU A 53 0.10 13.67 -11.36
C LEU A 53 1.21 13.43 -12.40
N ARG A 54 2.10 14.42 -12.61
CA ARG A 54 3.23 14.26 -13.55
C ARG A 54 4.21 13.19 -13.10
N LYS A 55 4.49 13.07 -11.79
CA LYS A 55 5.39 12.04 -11.26
C LYS A 55 4.75 10.66 -11.37
N ILE A 56 3.48 10.50 -11.02
CA ILE A 56 2.74 9.24 -11.18
C ILE A 56 2.80 8.79 -12.65
N HIS A 57 2.43 9.68 -13.58
CA HIS A 57 2.49 9.38 -15.01
C HIS A 57 3.89 8.95 -15.45
N ARG A 58 4.93 9.63 -14.99
CA ARG A 58 6.33 9.29 -15.31
C ARG A 58 6.70 7.90 -14.79
N ASP A 59 6.39 7.60 -13.54
CA ASP A 59 6.74 6.34 -12.90
C ASP A 59 6.03 5.16 -13.58
N ILE A 60 4.73 5.31 -13.85
CA ILE A 60 3.94 4.31 -14.58
C ILE A 60 4.49 4.14 -16.01
N SER A 61 4.73 5.24 -16.72
CA SER A 61 5.30 5.18 -18.07
C SER A 61 6.67 4.49 -18.11
N SER A 62 7.48 4.67 -17.07
CA SER A 62 8.79 4.00 -16.95
C SER A 62 8.61 2.50 -16.79
N MET A 63 7.72 2.08 -15.88
CA MET A 63 7.43 0.68 -15.65
C MET A 63 6.83 0.00 -16.88
N LEU A 64 5.89 0.64 -17.58
CA LEU A 64 5.29 0.07 -18.80
C LEU A 64 6.30 -0.09 -19.95
N LYS A 65 7.40 0.68 -19.97
CA LYS A 65 8.45 0.57 -20.99
C LYS A 65 9.47 -0.53 -20.70
N GLY A 66 9.60 -0.97 -19.46
CA GLY A 66 10.64 -1.92 -19.05
C GLY A 66 10.53 -2.31 -17.59
N SER A 67 9.42 -2.96 -17.20
CA SER A 67 9.27 -3.48 -15.85
C SER A 67 10.27 -4.62 -15.60
N PRO A 68 10.81 -4.73 -14.37
CA PRO A 68 11.56 -5.92 -13.98
C PRO A 68 10.74 -7.20 -14.20
N PRO A 69 11.38 -8.33 -14.55
CA PRO A 69 10.68 -9.59 -14.78
C PRO A 69 9.77 -9.98 -13.62
N GLY A 70 8.54 -10.40 -13.94
CA GLY A 70 7.56 -10.83 -12.95
C GLY A 70 6.88 -9.68 -12.18
N MET A 71 6.98 -8.43 -12.65
CA MET A 71 6.26 -7.31 -12.06
C MET A 71 5.30 -6.69 -13.07
N PHE A 72 4.05 -6.51 -12.67
CA PHE A 72 3.00 -5.93 -13.49
C PHE A 72 2.28 -4.85 -12.71
N ILE A 73 1.88 -3.79 -13.39
CA ILE A 73 1.08 -2.71 -12.80
C ILE A 73 -0.09 -2.35 -13.70
N ASP A 74 -1.16 -1.87 -13.09
CA ASP A 74 -2.29 -1.26 -13.76
C ASP A 74 -2.82 -0.08 -12.94
N THR A 75 -3.43 0.88 -13.59
CA THR A 75 -4.05 2.04 -12.94
C THR A 75 -5.52 1.81 -12.70
N ASP A 76 -6.01 2.26 -11.55
CA ASP A 76 -7.45 2.34 -11.32
C ASP A 76 -8.06 3.37 -12.31
N PRO A 77 -9.13 3.01 -13.04
CA PRO A 77 -9.71 3.86 -14.08
C PRO A 77 -10.37 5.13 -13.52
N ASP A 78 -10.83 5.09 -12.27
CA ASP A 78 -11.52 6.19 -11.61
C ASP A 78 -10.57 7.05 -10.77
N ASN A 79 -9.42 6.50 -10.37
CA ASN A 79 -8.45 7.19 -9.54
C ASN A 79 -7.00 6.84 -9.90
N ILE A 80 -6.36 7.68 -10.72
CA ILE A 80 -4.95 7.52 -11.14
C ILE A 80 -3.94 7.47 -9.98
N THR A 81 -4.31 7.91 -8.78
CA THR A 81 -3.43 7.77 -7.60
C THR A 81 -3.42 6.37 -7.02
N LYS A 82 -4.38 5.51 -7.40
CA LYS A 82 -4.43 4.09 -7.05
C LYS A 82 -3.82 3.26 -8.18
N ILE A 83 -2.86 2.43 -7.80
CA ILE A 83 -2.13 1.53 -8.69
C ILE A 83 -2.31 0.11 -8.14
N HIS A 84 -2.72 -0.77 -9.04
CA HIS A 84 -2.75 -2.19 -8.86
C HIS A 84 -1.38 -2.74 -9.23
N ALA A 85 -0.77 -3.55 -8.37
CA ALA A 85 0.52 -4.17 -8.65
C ALA A 85 0.43 -5.68 -8.41
N LEU A 86 0.96 -6.45 -9.36
CA LEU A 86 1.08 -7.90 -9.26
C LEU A 86 2.56 -8.28 -9.35
N ILE A 87 3.03 -9.01 -8.35
CA ILE A 87 4.40 -9.54 -8.30
C ILE A 87 4.31 -11.05 -8.37
N ILE A 88 4.98 -11.63 -9.35
CA ILE A 88 5.20 -13.07 -9.44
C ILE A 88 6.32 -13.44 -8.47
N GLY A 89 6.06 -14.44 -7.64
CA GLY A 89 7.06 -14.94 -6.70
C GLY A 89 8.33 -15.40 -7.42
N PRO A 90 9.52 -14.95 -6.98
CA PRO A 90 10.78 -15.30 -7.64
C PRO A 90 11.06 -16.81 -7.62
N SER A 91 11.76 -17.30 -8.65
CA SER A 91 12.28 -18.67 -8.70
C SER A 91 13.21 -18.97 -7.54
N ASP A 92 13.29 -20.24 -7.15
CA ASP A 92 14.12 -20.73 -6.06
C ASP A 92 13.75 -20.14 -4.68
N THR A 93 12.49 -19.71 -4.52
CA THR A 93 11.94 -19.22 -3.25
C THR A 93 10.67 -19.98 -2.88
N PRO A 94 10.24 -19.99 -1.61
CA PRO A 94 8.94 -20.59 -1.25
C PRO A 94 7.73 -19.85 -1.83
N TYR A 95 7.95 -18.74 -2.55
CA TYR A 95 6.94 -17.93 -3.20
C TYR A 95 6.78 -18.24 -4.69
N GLU A 96 7.68 -19.05 -5.27
CA GLU A 96 7.79 -19.28 -6.71
C GLU A 96 6.43 -19.53 -7.39
N ASN A 97 6.21 -18.84 -8.52
CA ASN A 97 4.99 -18.86 -9.33
C ASN A 97 3.71 -18.33 -8.64
N GLY A 98 3.78 -17.89 -7.38
CA GLY A 98 2.66 -17.25 -6.70
C GLY A 98 2.34 -15.86 -7.25
N PHE A 99 1.05 -15.53 -7.32
CA PHE A 99 0.51 -14.23 -7.73
C PHE A 99 0.26 -13.33 -6.51
N PHE A 100 1.22 -12.47 -6.17
CA PHE A 100 1.14 -11.57 -5.02
C PHE A 100 0.61 -10.20 -5.44
N TYR A 101 -0.64 -9.92 -5.08
CA TYR A 101 -1.36 -8.73 -5.49
C TYR A 101 -1.36 -7.66 -4.40
N PHE A 102 -1.14 -6.41 -4.82
CA PHE A 102 -1.02 -5.24 -3.97
C PHE A 102 -1.84 -4.09 -4.52
N ILE A 103 -2.40 -3.29 -3.61
CA ILE A 103 -2.96 -1.98 -3.93
C ILE A 103 -2.02 -0.93 -3.35
N ILE A 104 -1.55 -0.04 -4.20
CA ILE A 104 -0.70 1.09 -3.87
C ILE A 104 -1.52 2.36 -4.10
N ARG A 105 -1.50 3.31 -3.16
CA ARG A 105 -2.10 4.62 -3.36
C ARG A 105 -1.06 5.71 -3.14
N CYS A 106 -0.75 6.47 -4.16
CA CYS A 106 0.08 7.66 -4.06
C CYS A 106 -0.64 8.72 -3.23
N SER A 107 0.10 9.36 -2.33
CA SER A 107 -0.44 10.47 -1.55
C SER A 107 -0.79 11.67 -2.45
N PRO A 108 -1.71 12.56 -2.04
CA PRO A 108 -2.00 13.80 -2.76
C PRO A 108 -0.76 14.69 -2.97
N ASN A 109 0.25 14.53 -2.11
CA ASN A 109 1.54 15.22 -2.15
C ASN A 109 2.70 14.33 -2.63
N TYR A 110 2.42 13.23 -3.32
CA TYR A 110 3.46 12.40 -3.94
C TYR A 110 4.28 13.23 -4.94
N PRO A 111 5.62 13.06 -5.04
CA PRO A 111 6.47 12.11 -4.32
C PRO A 111 7.06 12.66 -3.00
N PHE A 112 6.55 13.75 -2.44
CA PHE A 112 7.10 14.30 -1.18
C PHE A 112 6.66 13.52 0.06
N GLN A 113 5.54 12.81 -0.02
CA GLN A 113 5.10 11.84 0.98
C GLN A 113 5.00 10.46 0.34
N PRO A 114 5.42 9.37 1.04
CA PRO A 114 5.33 8.03 0.50
C PRO A 114 3.90 7.64 0.13
N PRO A 115 3.73 6.69 -0.81
CA PRO A 115 2.44 6.05 -1.03
C PRO A 115 2.05 5.19 0.20
N ARG A 116 0.77 4.85 0.28
CA ARG A 116 0.24 3.75 1.11
C ARG A 116 0.23 2.47 0.29
N CYS A 117 0.43 1.31 0.93
CA CYS A 117 0.46 0.02 0.25
C CYS A 117 -0.21 -1.05 1.12
N ARG A 118 -1.05 -1.87 0.48
CA ARG A 118 -1.71 -3.02 1.09
C ARG A 118 -1.48 -4.26 0.25
N PHE A 119 -1.09 -5.32 0.94
CA PHE A 119 -1.05 -6.67 0.39
C PHE A 119 -2.44 -7.29 0.43
N MET A 120 -2.89 -7.82 -0.71
CA MET A 120 -4.26 -8.29 -0.92
C MET A 120 -4.38 -9.82 -0.94
N THR A 121 -3.34 -10.54 -1.33
CA THR A 121 -3.33 -12.02 -1.42
C THR A 121 -3.19 -12.67 -0.02
N THR A 122 -4.15 -12.42 0.86
CA THR A 122 -4.12 -12.83 2.29
C THR A 122 -5.16 -13.88 2.67
N ALA A 123 -5.91 -14.42 1.70
CA ALA A 123 -7.08 -15.29 1.92
C ALA A 123 -8.05 -14.68 2.95
N ASN A 124 -8.59 -13.50 2.67
CA ASN A 124 -9.49 -12.77 3.58
C ASN A 124 -8.89 -12.52 4.98
N ASN A 125 -7.62 -12.13 5.01
CA ASN A 125 -6.83 -11.85 6.20
C ASN A 125 -6.54 -13.04 7.14
N THR A 126 -6.56 -14.27 6.63
CA THR A 126 -6.22 -15.46 7.43
C THR A 126 -4.77 -15.91 7.28
N VAL A 127 -4.05 -15.46 6.25
CA VAL A 127 -2.68 -15.91 5.97
C VAL A 127 -1.68 -14.78 6.06
N ARG A 128 -0.63 -15.00 6.85
CA ARG A 128 0.57 -14.17 6.88
C ARG A 128 1.63 -14.78 5.97
N MET A 129 1.90 -14.12 4.85
CA MET A 129 2.84 -14.64 3.83
C MET A 129 4.31 -14.33 4.14
N ASN A 130 4.61 -13.38 5.02
CA ASN A 130 5.98 -13.00 5.35
C ASN A 130 6.03 -12.35 6.73
N PRO A 131 7.18 -12.33 7.44
CA PRO A 131 7.33 -11.47 8.62
C PRO A 131 6.95 -10.01 8.33
N ASN A 132 7.11 -9.55 7.09
CA ASN A 132 6.81 -8.21 6.63
C ASN A 132 5.52 -8.06 5.78
N LEU A 133 4.80 -9.16 5.51
CA LEU A 133 3.52 -9.17 4.79
C LEU A 133 2.45 -9.78 5.71
N TYR A 134 1.74 -8.91 6.42
CA TYR A 134 0.85 -9.28 7.50
C TYR A 134 -0.47 -9.81 6.97
N GLN A 135 -1.14 -10.65 7.76
CA GLN A 135 -2.46 -11.19 7.42
C GLN A 135 -3.48 -10.07 7.14
N ASN A 136 -3.43 -8.96 7.88
CA ASN A 136 -4.33 -7.83 7.68
C ASN A 136 -3.99 -6.97 6.44
N GLY A 137 -3.01 -7.38 5.64
CA GLY A 137 -2.54 -6.67 4.45
C GLY A 137 -1.45 -5.62 4.69
N LYS A 138 -1.01 -5.41 5.93
CA LYS A 138 0.07 -4.43 6.20
C LYS A 138 1.39 -4.90 5.59
N VAL A 139 2.04 -3.99 4.86
CA VAL A 139 3.37 -4.18 4.28
C VAL A 139 4.41 -3.42 5.11
N CYS A 140 5.45 -4.12 5.56
CA CYS A 140 6.55 -3.56 6.36
C CYS A 140 7.82 -3.40 5.53
N VAL A 141 8.00 -2.23 4.91
CA VAL A 141 9.25 -1.81 4.25
C VAL A 141 9.61 -0.39 4.72
N SER A 142 10.90 -0.08 4.85
CA SER A 142 11.33 1.17 5.49
C SER A 142 10.94 2.41 4.70
N ILE A 143 10.93 2.32 3.36
CA ILE A 143 10.52 3.40 2.46
C ILE A 143 9.01 3.68 2.50
N LEU A 144 8.19 2.85 3.16
CA LEU A 144 6.80 3.17 3.50
C LEU A 144 6.66 3.78 4.90
N GLY A 145 7.76 3.89 5.66
CA GLY A 145 7.73 4.27 7.07
C GLY A 145 7.17 3.20 8.00
N THR A 146 6.99 1.96 7.53
CA THR A 146 6.39 0.86 8.29
C THR A 146 7.42 -0.12 8.88
N MET A 147 8.71 0.14 8.67
CA MET A 147 9.85 -0.60 9.23
C MET A 147 11.03 0.36 9.46
N THR A 148 11.93 0.03 10.38
CA THR A 148 13.19 0.76 10.58
C THR A 148 14.09 0.63 9.35
N GLY A 149 14.72 1.73 8.93
CA GLY A 149 15.68 1.75 7.83
C GLY A 149 15.64 3.07 7.05
N PRO A 150 16.23 3.12 5.84
CA PRO A 150 16.15 4.27 4.95
C PRO A 150 14.69 4.65 4.69
N SER A 151 14.37 5.92 4.90
CA SER A 151 13.03 6.46 4.72
C SER A 151 12.76 6.83 3.25
N TRP A 152 11.49 7.04 2.93
CA TRP A 152 11.08 7.57 1.63
C TRP A 152 11.79 8.88 1.31
N THR A 153 12.22 9.05 0.07
CA THR A 153 12.69 10.32 -0.46
C THR A 153 12.08 10.56 -1.84
N PRO A 154 11.88 11.82 -2.28
CA PRO A 154 11.21 12.12 -3.56
C PRO A 154 11.89 11.57 -4.82
N ILE A 155 13.14 11.11 -4.70
CA ILE A 155 13.88 10.48 -5.80
C ILE A 155 13.43 9.03 -6.04
N LEU A 156 12.84 8.37 -5.04
CA LEU A 156 12.32 7.02 -5.17
C LEU A 156 11.11 6.98 -6.12
N THR A 157 10.89 5.81 -6.70
CA THR A 157 9.82 5.58 -7.67
C THR A 157 8.86 4.48 -7.20
N LEU A 158 7.72 4.34 -7.89
CA LEU A 158 6.87 3.15 -7.73
C LEU A 158 7.63 1.85 -7.98
N GLU A 159 8.53 1.85 -8.97
CA GLU A 159 9.42 0.71 -9.25
C GLU A 159 10.35 0.41 -8.06
N SER A 160 10.95 1.44 -7.44
CA SER A 160 11.77 1.25 -6.22
C SER A 160 10.96 0.61 -5.09
N LEU A 161 9.68 0.98 -4.95
CA LEU A 161 8.78 0.39 -3.97
C LEU A 161 8.50 -1.08 -4.28
N ILE A 162 8.12 -1.40 -5.51
CA ILE A 162 7.76 -2.76 -5.92
C ILE A 162 8.98 -3.68 -5.85
N LEU A 163 10.17 -3.21 -6.24
CA LEU A 163 11.44 -3.92 -6.05
C LEU A 163 11.74 -4.18 -4.57
N SER A 164 11.51 -3.18 -3.70
CA SER A 164 11.68 -3.37 -2.25
C SER A 164 10.73 -4.42 -1.71
N ILE A 165 9.49 -4.48 -2.20
CA ILE A 165 8.51 -5.50 -1.81
C ILE A 165 8.93 -6.88 -2.33
N GLN A 166 9.33 -7.01 -3.61
CA GLN A 166 9.78 -8.29 -4.17
C GLN A 166 11.00 -8.83 -3.41
N SER A 167 11.90 -7.97 -2.93
CA SER A 167 13.07 -8.41 -2.14
C SER A 167 12.69 -9.08 -0.81
N LEU A 168 11.48 -8.87 -0.29
CA LEU A 168 10.96 -9.61 0.86
C LEU A 168 10.66 -11.08 0.54
N LEU A 169 10.38 -11.39 -0.74
CA LEU A 169 10.08 -12.72 -1.25
C LEU A 169 11.38 -13.50 -1.51
N SER A 170 12.24 -13.60 -0.50
CA SER A 170 13.56 -14.23 -0.58
C SER A 170 13.50 -15.75 -0.40
N GLU A 171 14.62 -16.44 -0.63
CA GLU A 171 14.76 -17.89 -0.42
C GLU A 171 14.52 -18.31 1.04
N ASN A 172 14.93 -17.47 2.01
CA ASN A 172 14.87 -17.77 3.44
C ASN A 172 14.14 -16.64 4.22
N PRO A 173 12.82 -16.47 4.00
CA PRO A 173 12.04 -15.36 4.54
C PRO A 173 11.89 -15.37 6.07
N TYR A 174 12.21 -16.48 6.73
CA TYR A 174 12.31 -16.54 8.20
C TYR A 174 13.24 -15.44 8.74
N HIS A 175 14.35 -15.19 8.04
CA HIS A 175 15.35 -14.20 8.45
C HIS A 175 14.93 -12.74 8.25
N ASN A 176 13.80 -12.49 7.58
CA ASN A 176 13.25 -11.14 7.47
C ASN A 176 12.71 -10.62 8.81
N ALA A 177 12.41 -11.51 9.77
CA ALA A 177 11.94 -11.12 11.09
C ALA A 177 13.07 -10.45 11.90
N PRO A 178 12.81 -9.30 12.58
CA PRO A 178 13.81 -8.63 13.40
C PRO A 178 14.40 -9.55 14.48
N GLY A 179 15.73 -9.69 14.50
CA GLY A 179 16.43 -10.54 15.47
C GLY A 179 16.45 -12.03 15.14
N PHE A 180 16.01 -12.44 13.95
CA PHE A 180 16.01 -13.83 13.48
C PHE A 180 17.04 -14.10 12.38
N THR A 181 18.18 -13.41 12.38
CA THR A 181 19.28 -13.64 11.42
C THR A 181 19.90 -15.03 11.55
N LYS A 182 19.70 -15.71 12.68
CA LYS A 182 20.03 -17.11 12.91
C LYS A 182 18.78 -17.85 13.39
N GLU A 183 18.65 -19.11 13.01
CA GLU A 183 17.62 -19.99 13.54
C GLU A 183 17.80 -20.16 15.05
N ARG A 184 16.69 -20.20 15.81
CA ARG A 184 16.74 -20.47 17.25
C ARG A 184 16.81 -21.97 17.49
N ARG A 185 16.16 -22.73 16.62
CA ARG A 185 16.20 -24.18 16.55
C ARG A 185 16.48 -24.60 15.12
N LEU A 186 17.33 -25.62 14.96
CA LEU A 186 17.70 -26.14 13.66
C LEU A 186 16.45 -26.55 12.87
N GLY A 187 16.33 -26.02 11.65
CA GLY A 187 15.26 -26.36 10.71
C GLY A 187 14.01 -25.47 10.80
N GLU A 188 14.01 -24.41 11.60
CA GLU A 188 12.90 -23.46 11.67
C GLU A 188 12.67 -22.72 10.35
N SER A 189 13.73 -22.28 9.66
CA SER A 189 13.64 -21.65 8.34
C SER A 189 13.07 -22.65 7.33
N LYS A 190 13.52 -23.91 7.37
CA LYS A 190 12.99 -24.96 6.49
C LYS A 190 11.50 -25.21 6.74
N ALA A 191 11.09 -25.37 7.99
CA ALA A 191 9.68 -25.57 8.33
C ALA A 191 8.81 -24.36 7.92
N TYR A 192 9.34 -23.15 8.09
CA TYR A 192 8.71 -21.92 7.63
C TYR A 192 8.55 -21.92 6.11
N ASN A 193 9.58 -22.31 5.36
CA ASN A 193 9.54 -22.44 3.91
C ASN A 193 8.52 -23.47 3.43
N GLU A 194 8.42 -24.64 4.06
CA GLU A 194 7.43 -25.66 3.68
C GLU A 194 6.00 -25.17 3.91
N THR A 195 5.76 -24.44 5.01
CA THR A 195 4.47 -23.78 5.26
C THR A 195 4.17 -22.76 4.16
N LEU A 196 5.15 -21.92 3.81
CA LEU A 196 4.95 -20.91 2.77
C LEU A 196 4.74 -21.49 1.39
N LYS A 197 5.45 -22.57 1.00
CA LYS A 197 5.19 -23.25 -0.28
C LYS A 197 3.74 -23.72 -0.38
N HIS A 198 3.23 -24.32 0.69
CA HIS A 198 1.83 -24.73 0.76
C HIS A 198 0.89 -23.54 0.60
N GLU A 199 1.09 -22.45 1.36
CA GLU A 199 0.23 -21.27 1.30
C GLU A 199 0.34 -20.51 -0.03
N THR A 200 1.52 -20.46 -0.64
CA THR A 200 1.75 -19.92 -1.99
C THR A 200 0.90 -20.67 -3.00
N LEU A 201 0.95 -22.01 -3.02
CA LEU A 201 0.13 -22.80 -3.94
C LEU A 201 -1.36 -22.62 -3.65
N ARG A 202 -1.77 -22.73 -2.38
CA ARG A 202 -3.19 -22.69 -2.00
C ARG A 202 -3.82 -21.31 -2.27
N VAL A 203 -3.16 -20.24 -1.83
CA VAL A 203 -3.72 -18.88 -1.86
C VAL A 203 -3.21 -18.11 -3.06
N ALA A 204 -1.88 -18.01 -3.21
CA ALA A 204 -1.30 -17.16 -4.24
C ALA A 204 -1.39 -17.77 -5.64
N VAL A 205 -1.72 -19.06 -5.78
CA VAL A 205 -1.98 -19.69 -7.09
C VAL A 205 -3.45 -20.08 -7.21
N CYS A 206 -3.93 -21.10 -6.49
CA CYS A 206 -5.29 -21.64 -6.70
C CYS A 206 -6.37 -20.60 -6.45
N GLU A 207 -6.39 -19.96 -5.27
CA GLU A 207 -7.42 -18.97 -4.93
C GLU A 207 -7.37 -17.73 -5.86
N MET A 208 -6.17 -17.29 -6.27
CA MET A 208 -6.00 -16.17 -7.21
C MET A 208 -6.53 -16.49 -8.62
N LEU A 209 -6.40 -17.75 -9.07
CA LEU A 209 -6.93 -18.19 -10.36
C LEU A 209 -8.45 -18.41 -10.31
N GLU A 210 -8.98 -18.85 -9.17
CA GLU A 210 -10.42 -19.05 -8.96
C GLU A 210 -11.16 -17.73 -8.72
N THR A 211 -10.53 -16.77 -8.03
CA THR A 211 -11.14 -15.51 -7.62
C THR A 211 -10.95 -14.44 -8.69
N THR A 212 -11.84 -14.45 -9.68
CA THR A 212 -11.75 -13.51 -10.81
C THR A 212 -12.01 -12.04 -10.41
N ASN A 213 -12.76 -11.77 -9.34
CA ASN A 213 -13.25 -10.41 -9.06
C ASN A 213 -12.30 -9.47 -8.27
N VAL A 214 -11.16 -9.95 -7.77
CA VAL A 214 -10.30 -9.17 -6.86
C VAL A 214 -9.15 -8.47 -7.59
N VAL A 215 -8.72 -9.01 -8.74
CA VAL A 215 -7.63 -8.48 -9.57
C VAL A 215 -8.21 -7.86 -10.85
N PRO A 216 -7.78 -6.65 -11.26
CA PRO A 216 -8.15 -6.06 -12.54
C PRO A 216 -7.91 -7.03 -13.70
N GLN A 217 -8.80 -7.03 -14.69
CA GLN A 217 -8.76 -7.98 -15.79
C GLN A 217 -7.43 -7.94 -16.59
N GLN A 218 -6.81 -6.77 -16.64
CA GLN A 218 -5.55 -6.48 -17.32
C GLN A 218 -4.33 -7.13 -16.64
N LEU A 219 -4.46 -7.49 -15.36
CA LEU A 219 -3.42 -8.14 -14.56
C LEU A 219 -3.67 -9.65 -14.37
N ARG A 220 -4.68 -10.21 -15.03
CA ARG A 220 -4.89 -11.66 -15.11
C ARG A 220 -4.05 -12.25 -16.23
#